data_AF-A0A2W3Z741-F1
#
_entry.id   AF-A0A2W3Z741-F1
#
_cell.length_a   1.000
_cell.length_b   1.000
_cell.length_c   1.000
_cell.angle_alpha   90.00
_cell.angle_beta   90.00
_cell.angle_gamma   90.00
#
_symmetry.space_group_name_H-M   'P 1'
#
loop_
_entity.id
_entity.type
_entity.pdbx_description
1 polymer ?
#
loop_
_entity_poly.entity_id
_entity_poly.type
_entity_poly.pdbx_seq_one_letter_code
_entity_poly.pdbx_strand_id
1 'polypeptide(L)'
;MKNRGRLMKVISRFFLAFLSSVFLFAFLILLTLRLTLFSENYIAKQAAKADYYSELTEEINRQIENSALGSNIPEGVLNQSIKQELVKTDVNAYFKAMYNTGTKYTISNEKEIHDTVSKAIIEYMKEKNIQITPESEQAVTKLSDNAVTIYKGYIELPFLVSYGRKVMNYKSTLVVFMGVCGVLWVLLSFSLYSSLRGYFHRLLRYWSYIWTGSGLMMLVVPAIILMQGFLKKLGIQSKAMYDFIQTYLSSFLWLFIMIGILSIVAGVVCGILSESKRKELFSA
;
A
#
# COMPACT_ATOMS: atom_id res chain seq x y z
N MET A 1 -24.59 -0.88 51.59
CA MET A 1 -23.20 -1.17 51.14
C MET A 1 -23.06 -2.33 50.14
N LYS A 2 -23.88 -3.39 50.18
CA LYS A 2 -23.76 -4.59 49.30
C LYS A 2 -23.91 -4.30 47.78
N ASN A 3 -24.71 -3.32 47.39
CA ASN A 3 -24.90 -2.93 45.98
C ASN A 3 -23.72 -2.15 45.37
N ARG A 4 -23.00 -1.31 46.14
CA ARG A 4 -21.82 -0.57 45.66
C ARG A 4 -20.69 -1.53 45.23
N GLY A 5 -20.44 -2.59 46.00
CA GLY A 5 -19.42 -3.59 45.66
C GLY A 5 -19.74 -4.42 44.42
N ARG A 6 -21.02 -4.67 44.11
CA ARG A 6 -21.46 -5.37 42.90
C ARG A 6 -21.33 -4.47 41.67
N LEU A 7 -21.76 -3.21 41.77
CA LEU A 7 -21.62 -2.19 40.71
C LEU A 7 -20.15 -1.97 40.34
N MET A 8 -19.27 -1.82 41.34
CA MET A 8 -17.83 -1.61 41.11
C MET A 8 -17.17 -2.77 40.35
N LYS A 9 -17.58 -4.02 40.64
CA LYS A 9 -17.10 -5.20 39.90
C LYS A 9 -17.60 -5.25 38.46
N VAL A 10 -18.81 -4.79 38.20
CA VAL A 10 -19.36 -4.73 36.83
C VAL A 10 -18.65 -3.66 36.01
N ILE A 11 -18.48 -2.46 36.57
CA ILE A 11 -17.76 -1.35 35.92
C ILE A 11 -16.32 -1.75 35.61
N SER A 12 -15.62 -2.38 36.55
CA SER A 12 -14.24 -2.85 36.34
C SER A 12 -14.13 -3.85 35.18
N ARG A 13 -15.11 -4.75 35.00
CA ARG A 13 -15.11 -5.71 33.88
C ARG A 13 -15.37 -5.04 32.53
N PHE A 14 -16.28 -4.06 32.48
CA PHE A 14 -16.50 -3.28 31.27
C PHE A 14 -15.28 -2.42 30.91
N PHE A 15 -14.61 -1.85 31.92
CA PHE A 15 -13.36 -1.12 31.70
C PHE A 15 -12.25 -2.04 31.16
N LEU A 16 -12.09 -3.25 31.72
CA LEU A 16 -11.15 -4.24 31.20
C LEU A 16 -11.48 -4.66 29.76
N ALA A 17 -12.76 -4.85 29.44
CA ALA A 17 -13.18 -5.16 28.08
C ALA A 17 -12.93 -3.99 27.12
N PHE A 18 -13.21 -2.76 27.53
CA PHE A 18 -12.89 -1.57 26.75
C PHE A 18 -11.39 -1.47 26.49
N LEU A 19 -10.56 -1.59 27.53
CA LEU A 19 -9.10 -1.55 27.40
C LEU A 19 -8.58 -2.67 26.50
N SER A 20 -9.12 -3.88 26.63
CA SER A 20 -8.81 -5.00 25.74
C SER A 20 -9.19 -4.69 24.28
N SER A 21 -10.34 -4.04 24.04
CA SER A 21 -10.73 -3.61 22.67
C SER A 21 -9.77 -2.60 22.06
N VAL A 22 -9.19 -1.70 22.86
CA VAL A 22 -8.17 -0.75 22.39
C VAL A 22 -6.88 -1.46 21.98
N PHE A 23 -6.41 -2.43 22.77
CA PHE A 23 -5.22 -3.21 22.42
C PHE A 23 -5.45 -4.12 21.20
N LEU A 24 -6.64 -4.71 21.08
CA LEU A 24 -7.01 -5.49 19.89
C LEU A 24 -7.06 -4.58 18.65
N PHE A 25 -7.68 -3.41 18.77
CA PHE A 25 -7.72 -2.41 17.70
C PHE A 25 -6.31 -1.98 17.27
N ALA A 26 -5.43 -1.64 18.22
CA ALA A 26 -4.04 -1.31 17.92
C ALA A 26 -3.31 -2.47 17.22
N PHE A 27 -3.50 -3.71 17.68
CA PHE A 27 -2.95 -4.90 17.02
C PHE A 27 -3.43 -5.01 15.57
N LEU A 28 -4.73 -4.84 15.31
CA LEU A 28 -5.32 -4.92 13.97
C LEU A 28 -4.82 -3.80 13.04
N ILE A 29 -4.62 -2.59 13.55
CA ILE A 29 -3.96 -1.50 12.80
C ILE A 29 -2.56 -1.93 12.39
N LEU A 30 -1.74 -2.36 13.35
CA LEU A 30 -0.35 -2.76 13.09
C LEU A 30 -0.27 -3.94 12.11
N LEU A 31 -1.18 -4.91 12.23
CA LEU A 31 -1.32 -6.01 11.27
C LEU A 31 -1.63 -5.47 9.86
N THR A 32 -2.56 -4.53 9.74
CA THR A 32 -2.94 -3.93 8.46
C THR A 32 -1.77 -3.19 7.82
N LEU A 33 -1.02 -2.41 8.61
CA LEU A 33 0.20 -1.72 8.15
C LEU A 33 1.25 -2.74 7.69
N ARG A 34 1.42 -3.85 8.42
CA ARG A 34 2.36 -4.92 8.06
C ARG A 34 2.02 -5.56 6.72
N LEU A 35 0.75 -5.80 6.45
CA LEU A 35 0.26 -6.43 5.22
C LEU A 35 0.33 -5.49 4.00
N THR A 36 0.45 -4.18 4.22
CA THR A 36 0.36 -3.14 3.19
C THR A 36 1.68 -2.38 3.05
N LEU A 37 1.90 -1.34 3.85
CA LEU A 37 3.05 -0.43 3.75
C LEU A 37 4.38 -1.17 3.83
N PHE A 38 4.46 -2.22 4.64
CA PHE A 38 5.69 -3.00 4.87
C PHE A 38 5.82 -4.23 3.94
N SER A 39 5.02 -4.31 2.88
CA SER A 39 4.95 -5.44 1.95
C SER A 39 5.29 -5.00 0.52
N GLU A 40 6.43 -5.48 0.01
CA GLU A 40 6.83 -5.34 -1.40
C GLU A 40 5.78 -5.90 -2.36
N ASN A 41 5.23 -7.06 -2.02
CA ASN A 41 4.18 -7.69 -2.82
C ASN A 41 2.92 -6.83 -2.92
N TYR A 42 2.61 -6.07 -1.87
CA TYR A 42 1.43 -5.20 -1.87
C TYR A 42 1.60 -4.07 -2.88
N ILE A 43 2.73 -3.35 -2.88
CA ILE A 43 2.93 -2.24 -3.82
C ILE A 43 2.91 -2.71 -5.28
N ALA A 44 3.58 -3.83 -5.58
CA ALA A 44 3.63 -4.38 -6.94
C ALA A 44 2.23 -4.81 -7.42
N LYS A 45 1.43 -5.41 -6.53
CA LYS A 45 0.04 -5.78 -6.84
C LYS A 45 -0.84 -4.56 -7.11
N GLN A 46 -0.65 -3.46 -6.38
CA GLN A 46 -1.42 -2.22 -6.63
C GLN A 46 -0.98 -1.53 -7.92
N ALA A 47 0.32 -1.53 -8.24
CA ALA A 47 0.82 -1.02 -9.52
C ALA A 47 0.22 -1.77 -10.72
N ALA A 48 0.19 -3.11 -10.65
CA ALA A 48 -0.46 -3.92 -11.68
C ALA A 48 -1.97 -3.65 -11.77
N LYS A 49 -2.66 -3.49 -10.63
CA LYS A 49 -4.10 -3.22 -10.58
C LYS A 49 -4.47 -1.84 -11.17
N ALA A 50 -3.57 -0.88 -11.06
CA ALA A 50 -3.75 0.48 -11.58
C ALA A 50 -3.30 0.64 -13.04
N ASP A 51 -2.92 -0.46 -13.72
CA ASP A 51 -2.27 -0.43 -15.04
C ASP A 51 -1.05 0.51 -15.14
N TYR A 52 -0.37 0.70 -14.00
CA TYR A 52 0.70 1.69 -13.83
C TYR A 52 1.82 1.51 -14.88
N TYR A 53 2.19 0.27 -15.18
CA TYR A 53 3.27 -0.01 -16.13
C TYR A 53 2.92 0.42 -17.56
N SER A 54 1.66 0.24 -17.98
CA SER A 54 1.20 0.62 -19.31
C SER A 54 1.12 2.14 -19.42
N GLU A 55 0.41 2.78 -18.48
CA GLU A 55 0.23 4.24 -18.50
C GLU A 55 1.56 4.98 -18.36
N LEU A 56 2.48 4.49 -17.52
CA LEU A 56 3.81 5.07 -17.40
C LEU A 56 4.62 4.94 -18.70
N THR A 57 4.49 3.81 -19.40
CA THR A 57 5.15 3.60 -20.70
C THR A 57 4.64 4.60 -21.73
N GLU A 58 3.32 4.81 -21.79
CA GLU A 58 2.71 5.79 -22.68
C GLU A 58 3.18 7.22 -22.36
N GLU A 59 3.22 7.58 -21.07
CA GLU A 59 3.72 8.89 -20.65
C GLU A 59 5.20 9.11 -21.00
N ILE A 60 6.05 8.11 -20.78
CA ILE A 60 7.48 8.16 -21.13
C ILE A 60 7.64 8.34 -22.65
N ASN A 61 6.99 7.51 -23.46
CA ASN A 61 7.09 7.58 -24.92
C ASN A 61 6.60 8.94 -25.44
N ARG A 62 5.48 9.44 -24.92
CA ARG A 62 4.95 10.77 -25.27
C ARG A 62 5.93 11.88 -24.89
N GLN A 63 6.57 11.78 -23.72
CA GLN A 63 7.52 12.82 -23.30
C GLN A 63 8.81 12.79 -24.13
N ILE A 64 9.30 11.60 -24.51
CA ILE A 64 10.44 11.44 -25.43
C ILE A 64 10.10 12.08 -26.78
N GLU A 65 8.95 11.75 -27.35
CA GLU A 65 8.47 12.30 -28.62
C GLU A 65 8.33 13.83 -28.58
N ASN A 66 7.64 14.36 -27.56
CA ASN A 66 7.49 15.80 -27.36
C ASN A 66 8.84 16.52 -27.28
N SER A 67 9.85 15.90 -26.67
CA SER A 67 11.19 16.47 -26.57
C SER A 67 11.94 16.53 -27.91
N ALA A 68 11.58 15.65 -28.86
CA ALA A 68 12.20 15.55 -30.17
C ALA A 68 11.53 16.45 -31.23
N LEU A 69 10.30 16.92 -30.99
CA LEU A 69 9.58 17.84 -31.88
C LEU A 69 10.40 19.10 -32.21
N GLY A 70 11.10 19.66 -31.20
CA GLY A 70 11.96 20.84 -31.40
C GLY A 70 13.16 20.60 -32.32
N SER A 71 13.45 19.35 -32.64
CA SER A 71 14.50 18.93 -33.58
C SER A 71 13.95 18.43 -34.92
N ASN A 72 12.69 18.78 -35.25
CA ASN A 72 11.99 18.39 -36.48
C ASN A 72 11.80 16.86 -36.65
N ILE A 73 11.80 16.11 -35.54
CA ILE A 73 11.34 14.71 -35.55
C ILE A 73 9.83 14.73 -35.32
N PRO A 74 9.01 14.30 -36.30
CA PRO A 74 7.55 14.39 -36.18
C PRO A 74 6.98 13.35 -35.22
N GLU A 75 5.73 13.59 -34.79
CA GLU A 75 4.93 12.61 -34.06
C GLU A 75 4.80 11.29 -34.86
N GLY A 76 4.77 10.17 -34.14
CA GLY A 76 4.73 8.81 -34.67
C GLY A 76 6.09 8.13 -34.77
N VAL A 77 7.20 8.88 -34.82
CA VAL A 77 8.55 8.27 -34.98
C VAL A 77 9.04 7.63 -33.68
N LEU A 78 8.72 8.23 -32.53
CA LEU A 78 9.26 7.81 -31.23
C LEU A 78 8.21 7.26 -30.25
N ASN A 79 6.93 7.23 -30.64
CA ASN A 79 5.79 6.84 -29.79
C ASN A 79 5.85 5.42 -29.20
N GLN A 80 6.73 4.55 -29.69
CA GLN A 80 6.94 3.18 -29.22
C GLN A 80 8.41 2.85 -28.96
N SER A 81 9.24 3.86 -28.71
CA SER A 81 10.68 3.69 -28.46
C SER A 81 10.96 2.85 -27.21
N ILE A 82 10.10 2.96 -26.20
CA ILE A 82 10.21 2.24 -24.94
C ILE A 82 9.15 1.16 -24.85
N LYS A 83 9.60 -0.07 -24.55
CA LYS A 83 8.73 -1.22 -24.33
C LYS A 83 8.23 -1.28 -22.88
N GLN A 84 6.96 -1.67 -22.72
CA GLN A 84 6.35 -1.84 -21.40
C GLN A 84 7.07 -2.87 -20.52
N GLU A 85 7.64 -3.92 -21.12
CA GLU A 85 8.37 -4.96 -20.38
C GLU A 85 9.62 -4.41 -19.67
N LEU A 86 10.32 -3.46 -20.30
CA LEU A 86 11.46 -2.77 -19.72
C LEU A 86 11.01 -1.92 -18.53
N VAL A 87 9.99 -1.08 -18.73
CA VAL A 87 9.39 -0.25 -17.67
C VAL A 87 8.95 -1.10 -16.49
N LYS A 88 8.25 -2.21 -16.73
CA LYS A 88 7.80 -3.13 -15.67
C LYS A 88 8.97 -3.73 -14.89
N THR A 89 10.03 -4.13 -15.57
CA THR A 89 11.22 -4.72 -14.95
C THR A 89 11.91 -3.69 -14.05
N ASP A 90 12.10 -2.48 -14.56
CA ASP A 90 12.78 -1.40 -13.87
C ASP A 90 11.97 -0.85 -12.68
N VAL A 91 10.68 -0.61 -12.85
CA VAL A 91 9.79 -0.21 -11.74
C VAL A 91 9.77 -1.27 -10.63
N ASN A 92 9.74 -2.56 -10.97
CA ASN A 92 9.75 -3.61 -9.96
C ASN A 92 11.10 -3.72 -9.23
N ALA A 93 12.20 -3.57 -9.96
CA ALA A 93 13.53 -3.49 -9.36
C ALA A 93 13.65 -2.26 -8.44
N TYR A 94 13.05 -1.13 -8.84
CA TYR A 94 12.96 0.08 -8.03
C TYR A 94 12.16 -0.16 -6.73
N PHE A 95 10.96 -0.76 -6.83
CA PHE A 95 10.18 -1.16 -5.64
C PHE A 95 10.97 -2.10 -4.74
N LYS A 96 11.64 -3.10 -5.29
CA LYS A 96 12.47 -4.02 -4.52
C LYS A 96 13.59 -3.31 -3.77
N ALA A 97 14.25 -2.34 -4.40
CA ALA A 97 15.30 -1.55 -3.75
C ALA A 97 14.76 -0.60 -2.67
N MET A 98 13.51 -0.17 -2.78
CA MET A 98 12.82 0.60 -1.74
C MET A 98 12.61 -0.22 -0.46
N TYR A 99 12.32 -1.53 -0.58
CA TYR A 99 12.15 -2.43 0.56
C TYR A 99 13.46 -3.04 1.10
N ASN A 100 14.52 -3.05 0.28
CA ASN A 100 15.84 -3.59 0.65
C ASN A 100 16.84 -2.47 0.90
N THR A 101 17.05 -2.13 2.17
CA THR A 101 17.90 -1.00 2.63
C THR A 101 19.38 -1.09 2.22
N GLY A 102 19.87 -2.27 1.80
CA GLY A 102 21.25 -2.49 1.35
C GLY A 102 21.50 -2.32 -0.15
N THR A 103 20.46 -2.22 -0.98
CA THR A 103 20.60 -2.16 -2.45
C THR A 103 20.36 -0.75 -2.98
N LYS A 104 21.32 -0.21 -3.73
CA LYS A 104 21.09 0.96 -4.59
C LYS A 104 20.47 0.44 -5.89
N TYR A 105 19.34 1.01 -6.28
CA TYR A 105 18.80 0.79 -7.62
C TYR A 105 19.61 1.61 -8.62
N THR A 106 19.84 1.03 -9.79
CA THR A 106 20.44 1.71 -10.93
C THR A 106 19.82 1.11 -12.19
N ILE A 107 19.46 1.98 -13.12
CA ILE A 107 18.91 1.60 -14.41
C ILE A 107 20.02 0.94 -15.23
N SER A 108 19.78 -0.28 -15.71
CA SER A 108 20.81 -1.10 -16.38
C SER A 108 20.70 -1.13 -17.90
N ASN A 109 19.59 -0.64 -18.44
CA ASN A 109 19.22 -0.65 -19.86
C ASN A 109 19.40 0.71 -20.55
N GLU A 110 20.20 1.62 -19.98
CA GLU A 110 20.46 2.95 -20.55
C GLU A 110 20.91 2.87 -22.01
N LYS A 111 21.83 1.93 -22.30
CA LYS A 111 22.34 1.69 -23.65
C LYS A 111 21.25 1.18 -24.60
N GLU A 112 20.39 0.28 -24.13
CA GLU A 112 19.29 -0.26 -24.95
C GLU A 112 18.30 0.85 -25.35
N ILE A 113 17.98 1.75 -24.40
CA ILE A 113 17.10 2.90 -24.65
C ILE A 113 17.74 3.86 -25.65
N HIS A 114 19.01 4.22 -25.41
CA HIS A 114 19.78 5.07 -26.31
C HIS A 114 19.80 4.52 -27.73
N ASP A 115 20.20 3.25 -27.89
CA ASP A 115 20.34 2.59 -29.19
C ASP A 115 18.99 2.45 -29.91
N THR A 116 17.90 2.20 -29.17
CA THR A 116 16.56 2.09 -29.76
C THR A 116 16.06 3.42 -30.30
N VAL A 117 16.22 4.52 -29.54
CA VAL A 117 15.83 5.87 -29.98
C VAL A 117 16.70 6.33 -31.15
N SER A 118 18.03 6.14 -31.04
CA SER A 118 18.97 6.44 -32.13
C SER A 118 18.58 5.73 -33.42
N LYS A 119 18.27 4.43 -33.33
CA LYS A 119 17.89 3.62 -34.48
C LYS A 119 16.60 4.12 -35.13
N ALA A 120 15.56 4.43 -34.34
CA ALA A 120 14.29 4.94 -34.86
C ALA A 120 14.48 6.27 -35.62
N ILE A 121 15.30 7.19 -35.08
CA ILE A 121 15.59 8.47 -35.76
C ILE A 121 16.39 8.25 -37.06
N ILE A 122 17.39 7.38 -37.03
CA ILE A 122 18.21 7.07 -38.23
C ILE A 122 17.36 6.41 -39.32
N GLU A 123 16.45 5.50 -38.96
CA GLU A 123 15.51 4.87 -39.89
C GLU A 123 14.58 5.89 -40.53
N TYR A 124 14.03 6.82 -39.74
CA TYR A 124 13.24 7.95 -40.25
C TYR A 124 14.05 8.84 -41.21
N MET A 125 15.29 9.20 -40.86
CA MET A 125 16.16 10.01 -41.72
C MET A 125 16.41 9.32 -43.07
N LYS A 126 16.66 8.00 -43.06
CA LYS A 126 16.83 7.20 -44.29
C LYS A 126 15.56 7.18 -45.13
N GLU A 127 14.39 6.95 -44.52
CA GLU A 127 13.10 6.94 -45.22
C GLU A 127 12.82 8.28 -45.92
N LYS A 128 13.15 9.39 -45.26
CA LYS A 128 12.96 10.74 -45.79
C LYS A 128 14.12 11.26 -46.63
N ASN A 129 15.13 10.42 -46.91
CA ASN A 129 16.34 10.80 -47.67
C ASN A 129 17.08 12.02 -47.08
N ILE A 130 17.07 12.16 -45.76
CA ILE A 130 17.80 13.20 -45.03
C ILE A 130 19.27 12.77 -44.95
N GLN A 131 20.19 13.64 -45.36
CA GLN A 131 21.62 13.35 -45.28
C GLN A 131 22.08 13.21 -43.82
N ILE A 132 22.83 12.14 -43.56
CA ILE A 132 23.50 11.91 -42.28
C ILE A 132 24.88 12.60 -42.34
N THR A 133 24.98 13.74 -41.69
CA THR A 133 26.23 14.49 -41.47
C THR A 133 26.74 14.28 -40.04
N PRO A 134 28.02 14.59 -39.73
CA PRO A 134 28.54 14.52 -38.37
C PRO A 134 27.73 15.35 -37.35
N GLU A 135 27.18 16.48 -37.79
CA GLU A 135 26.32 17.34 -36.98
C GLU A 135 24.98 16.66 -36.66
N SER A 136 24.39 15.99 -37.65
CA SER A 136 23.15 15.23 -37.45
C SER A 136 23.35 14.01 -36.54
N GLU A 137 24.48 13.30 -36.65
CA GLU A 137 24.81 12.18 -35.75
C GLU A 137 24.94 12.65 -34.29
N GLN A 138 25.57 13.81 -34.07
CA GLN A 138 25.63 14.43 -32.74
C GLN A 138 24.24 14.82 -32.22
N ALA A 139 23.35 15.32 -33.09
CA ALA A 139 21.98 15.66 -32.72
C ALA A 139 21.18 14.40 -32.32
N VAL A 140 21.29 13.31 -33.09
CA VAL A 140 20.67 12.01 -32.76
C VAL A 140 21.16 11.49 -31.42
N THR A 141 22.47 11.58 -31.16
CA THR A 141 23.07 11.17 -29.88
C THR A 141 22.49 11.99 -28.72
N LYS A 142 22.44 13.32 -28.85
CA LYS A 142 21.86 14.19 -27.80
C LYS A 142 20.39 13.90 -27.52
N LEU A 143 19.60 13.64 -28.57
CA LEU A 143 18.19 13.27 -28.42
C LEU A 143 18.03 11.92 -27.71
N SER A 144 18.92 10.97 -28.01
CA SER A 144 18.93 9.64 -27.38
C SER A 144 19.36 9.71 -25.91
N ASP A 145 20.38 10.52 -25.58
CA ASP A 145 20.79 10.81 -24.20
C ASP A 145 19.66 11.49 -23.40
N ASN A 146 18.92 12.41 -24.04
CA ASN A 146 17.77 13.04 -23.43
C ASN A 146 16.64 12.04 -23.17
N ALA A 147 16.41 11.09 -24.10
CA ALA A 147 15.44 10.03 -23.90
C ALA A 147 15.79 9.12 -22.71
N VAL A 148 17.08 8.78 -22.54
CA VAL A 148 17.57 8.09 -21.33
C VAL A 148 17.28 8.92 -20.09
N THR A 149 17.56 10.22 -20.12
CA THR A 149 17.31 11.13 -18.98
C THR A 149 15.82 11.20 -18.61
N ILE A 150 14.93 11.31 -19.61
CA ILE A 150 13.48 11.27 -19.42
C ILE A 150 13.08 9.93 -18.78
N TYR A 151 13.51 8.81 -19.35
CA TYR A 151 13.21 7.48 -18.82
C TYR A 151 13.61 7.37 -17.34
N LYS A 152 14.85 7.75 -16.99
CA LYS A 152 15.32 7.73 -15.60
C LYS A 152 14.45 8.58 -14.69
N GLY A 153 14.09 9.79 -15.12
CA GLY A 153 13.28 10.71 -14.32
C GLY A 153 11.87 10.20 -13.99
N TYR A 154 11.28 9.38 -14.85
CA TYR A 154 9.97 8.77 -14.63
C TYR A 154 10.04 7.51 -13.75
N ILE A 155 11.10 6.71 -13.89
CA ILE A 155 11.29 5.47 -13.10
C ILE A 155 11.83 5.78 -11.70
N GLU A 156 12.88 6.58 -11.61
CA GLU A 156 13.53 6.91 -10.36
C GLU A 156 12.80 8.07 -9.69
N LEU A 157 11.96 7.76 -8.70
CA LEU A 157 11.22 8.76 -7.92
C LEU A 157 11.92 9.00 -6.60
N PRO A 158 12.95 9.86 -6.49
CA PRO A 158 13.94 9.81 -5.41
C PRO A 158 13.33 9.88 -3.99
N PHE A 159 12.18 10.56 -3.88
CA PHE A 159 11.39 10.66 -2.66
C PHE A 159 10.82 9.32 -2.18
N LEU A 160 10.39 8.42 -3.07
CA LEU A 160 9.79 7.13 -2.72
C LEU A 160 10.82 6.17 -2.10
N VAL A 161 12.02 6.06 -2.67
CA VAL A 161 13.08 5.23 -2.06
C VAL A 161 13.50 5.75 -0.69
N SER A 162 13.69 7.06 -0.54
CA SER A 162 14.01 7.66 0.77
C SER A 162 12.89 7.41 1.79
N TYR A 163 11.64 7.58 1.37
CA TYR A 163 10.47 7.31 2.21
C TYR A 163 10.36 5.83 2.59
N GLY A 164 10.41 4.92 1.62
CA GLY A 164 10.29 3.49 1.86
C GLY A 164 11.42 2.95 2.73
N ARG A 165 12.66 3.41 2.56
CA ARG A 165 13.76 3.07 3.49
C ARG A 165 13.49 3.54 4.90
N LYS A 166 13.00 4.77 5.08
CA LYS A 166 12.58 5.26 6.41
C LYS A 166 11.48 4.39 7.02
N VAL A 167 10.45 4.04 6.24
CA VAL A 167 9.38 3.14 6.68
C VAL A 167 9.98 1.79 7.10
N MET A 168 10.85 1.20 6.29
CA MET A 168 11.44 -0.11 6.56
C MET A 168 12.35 -0.15 7.79
N ASN A 169 12.97 0.97 8.17
CA ASN A 169 13.71 1.07 9.42
C ASN A 169 12.81 0.84 10.65
N TYR A 170 11.52 1.18 10.57
CA TYR A 170 10.55 0.92 11.64
C TYR A 170 9.93 -0.48 11.58
N LYS A 171 10.32 -1.34 10.65
CA LYS A 171 9.72 -2.68 10.50
C LYS A 171 9.88 -3.52 11.75
N SER A 172 11.09 -3.53 12.32
CA SER A 172 11.37 -4.26 13.57
C SER A 172 10.53 -3.70 14.72
N THR A 173 10.52 -2.38 14.86
CA THR A 173 9.71 -1.66 15.85
C THR A 173 8.22 -2.01 15.74
N LEU A 174 7.66 -2.02 14.53
CA LEU A 174 6.27 -2.40 14.28
C LEU A 174 5.98 -3.82 14.78
N VAL A 175 6.85 -4.79 14.46
CA VAL A 175 6.66 -6.18 14.89
C VAL A 175 6.71 -6.30 16.41
N VAL A 176 7.61 -5.57 17.08
CA VAL A 176 7.68 -5.53 18.55
C VAL A 176 6.41 -4.94 19.14
N PHE A 177 5.96 -3.76 18.67
CA PHE A 177 4.71 -3.15 19.13
C PHE A 177 3.50 -4.05 18.90
N MET A 178 3.43 -4.72 17.74
CA MET A 178 2.36 -5.67 17.43
C MET A 178 2.38 -6.85 18.41
N GLY A 179 3.56 -7.40 18.73
CA GLY A 179 3.72 -8.43 19.76
C GLY A 179 3.26 -7.96 21.14
N VAL A 180 3.66 -6.76 21.57
CA VAL A 180 3.25 -6.16 22.85
C VAL A 180 1.73 -5.99 22.92
N CYS A 181 1.10 -5.42 21.88
CA CYS A 181 -0.36 -5.27 21.84
C CYS A 181 -1.08 -6.63 21.92
N GLY A 182 -0.57 -7.65 21.21
CA GLY A 182 -1.11 -9.00 21.25
C GLY A 182 -1.00 -9.64 22.64
N VAL A 183 0.17 -9.55 23.29
CA VAL A 183 0.39 -10.07 24.64
C VAL A 183 -0.50 -9.37 25.66
N LEU A 184 -0.58 -8.03 25.61
CA LEU A 184 -1.46 -7.27 26.50
C LEU A 184 -2.94 -7.63 26.30
N TRP A 185 -3.37 -7.83 25.06
CA TRP A 185 -4.72 -8.30 24.77
C TRP A 185 -5.03 -9.69 25.38
N VAL A 186 -4.08 -10.63 25.29
CA VAL A 186 -4.21 -11.96 25.91
C VAL A 186 -4.24 -11.87 27.44
N LEU A 187 -3.33 -11.08 28.04
CA LEU A 187 -3.29 -10.89 29.49
C LEU A 187 -4.58 -10.26 30.03
N LEU A 188 -5.13 -9.26 29.33
CA LEU A 188 -6.40 -8.64 29.69
C LEU A 188 -7.57 -9.62 29.53
N SER A 189 -7.57 -10.44 28.47
CA SER A 189 -8.56 -11.51 28.29
C SER A 189 -8.51 -12.54 29.41
N PHE A 190 -7.31 -12.93 29.84
CA PHE A 190 -7.10 -13.86 30.95
C PHE A 190 -7.53 -13.25 32.30
N SER A 191 -7.18 -11.99 32.56
CA SER A 191 -7.63 -11.25 33.74
C SER A 191 -9.17 -11.16 33.80
N LEU A 192 -9.81 -10.93 32.65
CA LEU A 192 -11.26 -10.90 32.53
C LEU A 192 -11.88 -12.29 32.79
N TYR A 193 -11.29 -13.36 32.27
CA TYR A 193 -11.69 -14.74 32.57
C TYR A 193 -11.61 -15.08 34.07
N SER A 194 -10.51 -14.71 34.72
CA SER A 194 -10.31 -14.89 36.17
C SER A 194 -11.35 -14.11 36.99
N SER A 195 -11.59 -12.85 36.66
CA SER A 195 -12.62 -12.00 37.31
C SER A 195 -14.04 -12.55 37.16
N LEU A 196 -14.29 -13.32 36.10
CA LEU A 196 -15.57 -13.98 35.84
C LEU A 196 -15.73 -15.33 36.53
N ARG A 197 -14.78 -15.74 37.40
CA ARG A 197 -14.75 -17.04 38.08
C ARG A 197 -14.70 -18.24 37.11
N GLY A 198 -14.07 -18.07 35.95
CA GLY A 198 -13.85 -19.16 34.99
C GLY A 198 -15.08 -19.56 34.15
N TYR A 199 -16.19 -18.84 34.23
CA TYR A 199 -17.37 -19.15 33.39
C TYR A 199 -17.12 -18.73 31.93
N PHE A 200 -16.83 -19.70 31.07
CA PHE A 200 -16.46 -19.48 29.67
C PHE A 200 -17.55 -18.75 28.84
N HIS A 201 -18.84 -19.04 29.06
CA HIS A 201 -19.93 -18.33 28.36
C HIS A 201 -19.91 -16.81 28.65
N ARG A 202 -19.52 -16.41 29.87
CA ARG A 202 -19.40 -14.98 30.22
C ARG A 202 -18.22 -14.33 29.52
N LEU A 203 -17.09 -15.05 29.39
CA LEU A 203 -15.93 -14.56 28.64
C LEU A 203 -16.29 -14.30 27.18
N LEU A 204 -16.97 -15.25 26.52
CA LEU A 204 -17.44 -15.10 25.14
C LEU A 204 -18.33 -13.86 24.94
N ARG A 205 -19.19 -13.56 25.92
CA ARG A 205 -20.01 -12.33 25.89
C ARG A 205 -19.14 -11.06 25.89
N TYR A 206 -18.10 -11.01 26.72
CA TYR A 206 -17.20 -9.85 26.73
C TYR A 206 -16.30 -9.80 25.49
N TRP A 207 -15.88 -10.96 24.96
CA TRP A 207 -15.20 -11.03 23.68
C TRP A 207 -16.06 -10.49 22.54
N SER A 208 -17.37 -10.75 22.54
CA SER A 208 -18.30 -10.11 21.61
C SER A 208 -18.16 -8.58 21.62
N TYR A 209 -18.18 -7.96 22.81
CA TYR A 209 -17.99 -6.51 22.95
C TYR A 209 -16.61 -6.03 22.52
N ILE A 210 -15.55 -6.78 22.84
CA ILE A 210 -14.17 -6.45 22.50
C ILE A 210 -13.97 -6.43 20.98
N TRP A 211 -14.37 -7.51 20.30
CA TRP A 211 -14.23 -7.68 18.86
C TRP A 211 -15.11 -6.71 18.08
N THR A 212 -16.39 -6.53 18.48
CA THR A 212 -17.26 -5.54 17.84
C THR A 212 -16.75 -4.11 18.04
N GLY A 213 -16.27 -3.77 19.26
CA GLY A 213 -15.70 -2.46 19.56
C GLY A 213 -14.45 -2.15 18.73
N SER A 214 -13.50 -3.09 18.65
CA SER A 214 -12.30 -2.91 17.82
C SER A 214 -12.64 -2.79 16.34
N GLY A 215 -13.59 -3.60 15.85
CA GLY A 215 -14.00 -3.58 14.46
C GLY A 215 -14.70 -2.28 14.06
N LEU A 216 -15.54 -1.71 14.94
CA LEU A 216 -16.13 -0.38 14.73
C LEU A 216 -15.05 0.71 14.66
N MET A 217 -14.10 0.75 15.60
CA MET A 217 -12.99 1.71 15.58
C MET A 217 -12.17 1.62 14.29
N MET A 218 -12.00 0.41 13.75
CA MET A 218 -11.29 0.16 12.49
C MET A 218 -12.05 0.65 11.25
N LEU A 219 -13.39 0.65 11.29
CA LEU A 219 -14.24 0.96 10.15
C LEU A 219 -14.51 2.45 9.98
N VAL A 220 -14.78 3.17 11.08
CA VAL A 220 -15.33 4.55 11.02
C VAL A 220 -14.41 5.51 10.27
N VAL A 221 -13.13 5.60 10.65
CA VAL A 221 -12.22 6.60 10.09
C VAL A 221 -11.95 6.34 8.59
N PRO A 222 -11.57 5.12 8.16
CA PRO A 222 -11.37 4.84 6.74
C PRO A 222 -12.63 5.07 5.89
N ALA A 223 -13.82 4.71 6.39
CA ALA A 223 -15.07 4.93 5.68
C ALA A 223 -15.33 6.42 5.44
N ILE A 224 -15.11 7.27 6.45
CA ILE A 224 -15.27 8.74 6.31
C ILE A 224 -14.32 9.30 5.25
N ILE A 225 -13.04 8.87 5.27
CA ILE A 225 -12.03 9.35 4.29
C ILE A 225 -12.45 8.97 2.86
N LEU A 226 -12.93 7.75 2.64
CA LEU A 226 -13.40 7.29 1.34
C LEU A 226 -14.65 8.06 0.87
N MET A 227 -15.62 8.29 1.76
CA MET A 227 -16.84 9.03 1.43
C MET A 227 -16.58 10.49 1.06
N GLN A 228 -15.62 11.15 1.72
CA GLN A 228 -15.24 12.53 1.42
C GLN A 228 -14.50 12.68 0.08
N GLY A 229 -14.05 11.58 -0.52
CA GLY A 229 -13.31 11.61 -1.79
C GLY A 229 -11.98 12.36 -1.70
N PHE A 230 -11.36 12.43 -0.51
CA PHE A 230 -10.11 13.17 -0.29
C PHE A 230 -9.00 12.73 -1.25
N LEU A 231 -8.95 11.42 -1.57
CA LEU A 231 -7.97 10.85 -2.50
C LEU A 231 -8.10 11.39 -3.94
N LYS A 232 -9.27 11.87 -4.35
CA LYS A 232 -9.50 12.43 -5.69
C LYS A 232 -9.01 13.87 -5.86
N LYS A 233 -8.57 14.51 -4.76
CA LYS A 233 -8.11 15.91 -4.75
C LYS A 233 -6.58 16.03 -4.77
N LEU A 234 -5.87 14.93 -4.99
CA LEU A 234 -4.41 14.92 -5.06
C LEU A 234 -3.97 15.58 -6.38
N GLY A 235 -3.20 16.67 -6.30
CA GLY A 235 -2.65 17.38 -7.46
C GLY A 235 -1.44 16.68 -8.07
N ILE A 236 -1.63 15.47 -8.61
CA ILE A 236 -0.56 14.71 -9.27
C ILE A 236 -0.70 14.92 -10.78
N GLN A 237 0.37 15.40 -11.43
CA GLN A 237 0.35 15.74 -12.86
C GLN A 237 0.42 14.51 -13.77
N SER A 238 1.19 13.49 -13.39
CA SER A 238 1.24 12.20 -14.10
C SER A 238 -0.04 11.41 -13.81
N LYS A 239 -0.72 11.01 -14.87
CA LYS A 239 -1.92 10.16 -14.79
C LYS A 239 -1.56 8.79 -14.24
N ALA A 240 -0.48 8.19 -14.74
CA ALA A 240 0.01 6.89 -14.26
C ALA A 240 0.22 6.92 -12.73
N MET A 241 0.92 7.95 -12.25
CA MET A 241 1.17 8.12 -10.82
C MET A 241 -0.11 8.40 -10.03
N TYR A 242 -1.01 9.21 -10.57
CA TYR A 242 -2.30 9.54 -9.94
C TYR A 242 -3.13 8.27 -9.74
N ASP A 243 -3.33 7.48 -10.80
CA ASP A 243 -4.15 6.26 -10.76
C ASP A 243 -3.52 5.19 -9.89
N PHE A 244 -2.19 5.07 -9.90
CA PHE A 244 -1.44 4.21 -8.98
C PHE A 244 -1.62 4.60 -7.51
N ILE A 245 -1.36 5.87 -7.15
CA ILE A 245 -1.47 6.34 -5.76
C ILE A 245 -2.91 6.25 -5.27
N GLN A 246 -3.88 6.63 -6.10
CA GLN A 246 -5.30 6.51 -5.76
C GLN A 246 -5.68 5.05 -5.52
N THR A 247 -5.27 4.14 -6.39
CA THR A 247 -5.55 2.69 -6.25
C THR A 247 -4.88 2.12 -5.01
N TYR A 248 -3.63 2.51 -4.74
CA TYR A 248 -2.88 2.07 -3.57
C TYR A 248 -3.54 2.52 -2.26
N LEU A 249 -3.85 3.81 -2.13
CA LEU A 249 -4.45 4.40 -0.93
C LEU A 249 -5.89 3.93 -0.73
N SER A 250 -6.67 3.82 -1.80
CA SER A 250 -8.05 3.30 -1.73
C SER A 250 -8.04 1.84 -1.26
N SER A 251 -7.21 0.99 -1.88
CA SER A 251 -7.10 -0.42 -1.48
C SER A 251 -6.56 -0.56 -0.05
N PHE A 252 -5.70 0.36 0.40
CA PHE A 252 -5.21 0.40 1.77
C PHE A 252 -6.35 0.66 2.76
N LEU A 253 -7.18 1.68 2.52
CA LEU A 253 -8.34 2.00 3.35
C LEU A 253 -9.40 0.88 3.34
N TRP A 254 -9.64 0.26 2.19
CA TRP A 254 -10.54 -0.90 2.09
C TRP A 254 -10.08 -2.08 2.93
N LEU A 255 -8.77 -2.29 3.09
CA LEU A 255 -8.25 -3.37 3.94
C LEU A 255 -8.58 -3.13 5.42
N PHE A 256 -8.52 -1.87 5.90
CA PHE A 256 -9.00 -1.54 7.25
C PHE A 256 -10.48 -1.87 7.43
N ILE A 257 -11.31 -1.51 6.44
CA ILE A 257 -12.75 -1.80 6.47
C ILE A 257 -12.99 -3.31 6.50
N MET A 258 -12.31 -4.09 5.65
CA MET A 258 -12.46 -5.56 5.60
C MET A 258 -12.05 -6.23 6.91
N ILE A 259 -10.92 -5.83 7.50
CA ILE A 259 -10.48 -6.34 8.81
C ILE A 259 -11.44 -5.91 9.92
N GLY A 260 -11.97 -4.69 9.85
CA GLY A 260 -13.00 -4.19 10.77
C GLY A 260 -14.29 -5.01 10.71
N ILE A 261 -14.80 -5.29 9.51
CA ILE A 261 -15.99 -6.14 9.29
C ILE A 261 -15.73 -7.54 9.81
N LEU A 262 -14.58 -8.15 9.50
CA LEU A 262 -14.21 -9.48 9.99
C LEU A 262 -14.19 -9.52 11.53
N SER A 263 -13.67 -8.45 12.15
CA SER A 263 -13.66 -8.28 13.61
C SER A 263 -15.08 -8.19 14.19
N ILE A 264 -15.98 -7.43 13.55
CA ILE A 264 -17.40 -7.36 13.95
C ILE A 264 -18.08 -8.73 13.84
N VAL A 265 -17.87 -9.45 12.73
CA VAL A 265 -18.43 -10.80 12.52
C VAL A 265 -17.94 -11.76 13.60
N ALA A 266 -16.65 -11.75 13.92
CA ALA A 266 -16.10 -12.53 15.03
C ALA A 266 -16.77 -12.19 16.37
N GLY A 267 -17.05 -10.91 16.61
CA GLY A 267 -17.79 -10.44 17.78
C GLY A 267 -19.22 -10.97 17.83
N VAL A 268 -19.95 -10.94 16.72
CA VAL A 268 -21.32 -11.49 16.64
C VAL A 268 -21.33 -13.00 16.90
N VAL A 269 -20.41 -13.74 16.28
CA VAL A 269 -20.25 -15.19 16.50
C VAL A 269 -19.97 -15.49 17.98
N CYS A 270 -19.07 -14.75 18.63
CA CYS A 270 -18.82 -14.90 20.06
C CYS A 270 -20.08 -14.65 20.91
N GLY A 271 -20.92 -13.68 20.52
CA GLY A 271 -22.19 -13.40 21.18
C GLY A 271 -23.17 -14.56 21.08
N ILE A 272 -23.33 -15.15 19.88
CA ILE A 272 -24.20 -16.32 19.66
C ILE A 272 -23.70 -17.53 20.46
N LEU A 273 -22.40 -17.82 20.41
CA LEU A 273 -21.80 -18.94 21.15
C LEU A 273 -21.93 -18.76 22.68
N SER A 274 -21.84 -17.53 23.17
CA SER A 274 -22.11 -17.19 24.57
C SER A 274 -23.53 -17.59 24.98
N GLU A 275 -24.53 -17.25 24.16
CA GLU A 275 -25.93 -17.56 24.44
C GLU A 275 -26.21 -19.08 24.36
N SER A 276 -25.62 -19.78 23.39
CA SER A 276 -25.73 -21.25 23.28
C SER A 276 -25.19 -21.95 24.52
N LYS A 277 -23.94 -21.65 24.91
CA LYS A 277 -23.32 -22.24 26.10
C LYS A 277 -24.02 -21.87 27.40
N ARG A 278 -24.63 -20.67 27.46
CA ARG A 278 -25.47 -20.29 28.60
C ARG A 278 -26.68 -21.23 28.69
N LYS A 279 -27.39 -21.47 27.58
CA LYS A 279 -28.56 -22.34 27.56
C LYS A 279 -28.21 -23.77 27.98
N GLU A 280 -27.14 -24.34 27.43
CA GLU A 280 -26.65 -25.68 27.79
C GLU A 280 -26.40 -25.84 29.29
N LEU A 281 -25.78 -24.84 29.93
CA LEU A 281 -25.48 -24.84 31.36
C LEU A 281 -26.71 -24.70 32.27
N PHE A 282 -27.84 -24.21 31.77
CA PHE A 282 -29.09 -24.05 32.53
C PHE A 282 -30.18 -25.06 32.12
N SER A 283 -29.94 -25.85 31.08
CA SER A 283 -30.77 -26.99 30.68
C SER A 283 -30.28 -28.34 31.24
N ALA A 284 -29.08 -28.36 31.84
CA ALA A 284 -28.50 -29.48 32.58
C ALA A 284 -28.72 -29.30 34.09
#